data_AF-A0A7V9D6X2-F1
#
_entry.id   AF-A0A7V9D6X2-F1
#
_cell.length_a   1.000
_cell.length_b   1.000
_cell.length_c   1.000
_cell.angle_alpha   90.00
_cell.angle_beta   90.00
_cell.angle_gamma   90.00
#
_symmetry.space_group_name_H-M   'P 1'
#
loop_
_entity.id
_entity.type
_entity.pdbx_description
1 polymer ?
#
loop_
_entity_poly.entity_id
_entity_poly.type
_entity_poly.pdbx_seq_one_letter_code
_entity_poly.pdbx_strand_id
1 'polypeptide(L)'
;MEELSSALMRGDISLHQAHEIATAEESAPGAAKELVAVAQEQPFHVLRDKARKTKLEAEQRRDLGMRQHQARRARNHSDALGMVHIRMELEPHLGAPIVARAPRPKRSGSSARPGTRARRSLSSATAGRAREPRGGTTGLERCHRGRGVQDPGARAGLTCSGQEDRLRCVSERGFYDGTDLRRLKRWSRDIPVEVRVALKLGPGPEFDCIVCTGGNRFRTELDHVRPRSAGGPTSSDNLRPRCYRCHQRKTARDRGPGALGLPSRDRTRGCVRRNKALEWSKSPFGRELDLQPASLLKDSCSWDETRT
;
A
#
# COMPACT_ATOMS: atom_id res chain seq x y z
N MET A 1 22.07 1.16 29.42
CA MET A 1 21.14 0.68 30.46
C MET A 1 21.22 1.47 31.77
N GLU A 2 22.41 1.86 32.27
CA GLU A 2 22.55 2.61 33.52
C GLU A 2 21.83 3.98 33.54
N GLU A 3 21.81 4.69 32.41
CA GLU A 3 21.09 5.97 32.31
C GLU A 3 19.57 5.80 32.46
N LEU A 4 19.00 4.71 31.92
CA LEU A 4 17.57 4.40 32.01
C LEU A 4 17.15 4.06 33.44
N SER A 5 17.91 3.20 34.12
CA SER A 5 17.63 2.84 35.52
C SER A 5 17.76 4.05 36.44
N SER A 6 18.78 4.90 36.22
CA SER A 6 18.98 6.12 37.00
C SER A 6 17.82 7.12 36.82
N ALA A 7 17.35 7.34 35.59
CA ALA A 7 16.22 8.23 35.32
C ALA A 7 14.91 7.71 35.93
N LEU A 8 14.69 6.39 35.90
CA LEU A 8 13.52 5.77 36.52
C LEU A 8 13.56 5.89 38.06
N MET A 9 14.72 5.66 38.69
CA MET A 9 14.87 5.76 40.14
C MET A 9 14.68 7.20 40.65
N ARG A 10 15.08 8.21 39.88
CA ARG A 10 14.83 9.63 40.21
C ARG A 10 13.38 10.05 40.00
N GLY A 11 12.57 9.25 39.30
CA GLY A 11 11.20 9.60 38.92
C GLY A 11 11.12 10.58 37.75
N ASP A 12 12.22 10.77 37.01
CA ASP A 12 12.26 11.66 35.84
C ASP A 12 11.40 11.12 34.68
N ILE A 13 11.19 9.80 34.66
CA ILE A 13 10.38 9.09 33.66
C ILE A 13 9.43 8.11 34.34
N SER A 14 8.25 7.93 33.74
CA SER A 14 7.28 6.92 34.16
C SER A 14 7.69 5.50 33.73
N LEU A 15 7.13 4.49 34.41
CA LEU A 15 7.32 3.07 34.05
C LEU A 15 6.91 2.76 32.59
N HIS A 16 5.86 3.40 32.09
CA HIS A 16 5.43 3.23 30.70
C HIS A 16 6.43 3.81 29.70
N GLN A 17 7.01 4.98 29.99
CA GLN A 17 8.11 5.54 29.20
C GLN A 17 9.33 4.61 29.23
N ALA A 18 9.71 4.12 30.41
CA ALA A 18 10.85 3.22 30.56
C ALA A 18 10.69 1.92 29.76
N HIS A 19 9.49 1.33 29.74
CA HIS A 19 9.20 0.15 28.92
C HIS A 19 9.35 0.41 27.41
N GLU A 20 8.85 1.55 26.91
CA GLU A 20 9.01 1.92 25.49
C GLU A 20 10.48 2.16 25.12
N ILE A 21 11.27 2.75 26.02
CA ILE A 21 12.70 2.97 25.82
C ILE A 21 13.46 1.64 25.85
N ALA A 22 13.17 0.75 26.80
CA ALA A 22 13.83 -0.55 26.91
C ALA A 22 13.63 -1.41 25.65
N THR A 23 12.38 -1.50 25.17
CA THR A 23 12.09 -2.23 23.93
C THR A 23 12.74 -1.61 22.69
N ALA A 24 13.01 -0.30 22.69
CA ALA A 24 13.76 0.35 21.61
C ALA A 24 15.26 0.05 21.69
N GLU A 25 15.83 0.05 22.89
CA GLU A 25 17.23 -0.32 23.15
C GLU A 25 17.53 -1.78 22.75
N GLU A 26 16.60 -2.70 23.02
CA GLU A 26 16.71 -4.10 22.57
C GLU A 26 16.83 -4.22 21.04
N SER A 27 16.13 -3.34 20.31
CA SER A 27 16.19 -3.31 18.84
C SER A 27 17.40 -2.54 18.32
N ALA A 28 17.82 -1.50 19.04
CA ALA A 28 18.86 -0.55 18.66
C ALA A 28 19.73 -0.17 19.88
N PRO A 29 20.79 -0.94 20.19
CA PRO A 29 21.66 -0.64 21.33
C PRO A 29 22.25 0.77 21.25
N GLY A 30 22.17 1.53 22.35
CA GLY A 30 22.58 2.93 22.43
C GLY A 30 21.45 3.95 22.23
N ALA A 31 20.25 3.53 21.83
CA ALA A 31 19.09 4.41 21.66
C ALA A 31 18.54 4.98 22.99
N ALA A 32 18.79 4.30 24.12
CA ALA A 32 18.24 4.67 25.41
C ALA A 32 18.58 6.10 25.82
N LYS A 33 19.82 6.54 25.59
CA LYS A 33 20.29 7.89 25.95
C LYS A 33 19.46 8.99 25.30
N GLU A 34 19.26 8.87 23.99
CA GLU A 34 18.50 9.84 23.21
C GLU A 34 17.01 9.84 23.57
N LEU A 35 16.44 8.64 23.81
CA LEU A 35 15.02 8.52 24.14
C LEU A 35 14.70 8.97 25.57
N VAL A 36 15.63 8.83 26.52
CA VAL A 36 15.47 9.39 27.87
C VAL A 36 15.41 10.91 27.81
N ALA A 37 16.27 11.58 27.03
CA ALA A 37 16.22 13.02 26.84
C ALA A 37 14.86 13.47 26.26
N VAL A 38 14.34 12.77 25.25
CA VAL A 38 13.02 13.06 24.70
C VAL A 38 11.90 12.81 25.71
N ALA A 39 12.01 11.79 26.57
CA ALA A 39 11.00 11.50 27.58
C ALA A 39 10.88 12.59 28.65
N GLN A 40 11.98 13.30 28.94
CA GLN A 40 12.02 14.40 29.90
C GLN A 40 11.43 15.69 29.33
N GLU A 41 11.61 15.94 28.04
CA GLU A 41 11.21 17.21 27.40
C GLU A 41 9.84 17.16 26.71
N GLN A 42 9.44 15.99 26.22
CA GLN A 42 8.32 15.85 25.29
C GLN A 42 7.22 14.94 25.84
N PRO A 43 5.96 15.13 25.41
CA PRO A 43 4.86 14.28 25.84
C PRO A 43 5.03 12.84 25.34
N PHE A 44 4.46 11.88 26.08
CA PHE A 44 4.64 10.44 25.85
C PHE A 44 4.35 9.97 24.41
N HIS A 45 3.41 10.58 23.69
CA HIS A 45 3.11 10.18 22.31
C HIS A 45 4.27 10.48 21.35
N VAL A 46 5.00 11.59 21.55
CA VAL A 46 6.18 11.95 20.77
C VAL A 46 7.31 10.95 21.04
N LEU A 47 7.52 10.59 22.31
CA LEU A 47 8.46 9.53 22.70
C LEU A 47 8.11 8.21 21.99
N ARG A 48 6.84 7.80 22.03
CA ARG A 48 6.39 6.53 21.43
C ARG A 48 6.60 6.52 19.91
N ASP A 49 6.32 7.64 19.25
CA ASP A 49 6.55 7.76 17.80
C ASP A 49 8.04 7.71 17.46
N LYS A 50 8.91 8.35 18.26
CA LYS A 50 10.37 8.32 18.08
C LYS A 50 10.97 6.94 18.39
N ALA A 51 10.54 6.28 19.46
CA ALA A 51 10.92 4.92 19.80
C ALA A 51 10.52 3.94 18.68
N ARG A 52 9.28 4.06 18.16
CA ARG A 52 8.82 3.28 17.01
C ARG A 52 9.68 3.52 15.77
N LYS A 53 10.03 4.77 15.48
CA LYS A 53 10.91 5.12 14.34
C LYS A 53 12.29 4.46 14.49
N THR A 54 12.90 4.56 15.67
CA THR A 54 14.23 3.99 15.97
C THR A 54 14.24 2.47 15.80
N LYS A 55 13.21 1.78 16.32
CA LYS A 55 13.01 0.33 16.12
C LYS A 55 12.92 -0.02 14.63
N LEU A 56 12.10 0.71 13.87
CA LEU A 56 11.92 0.47 12.44
C LEU A 56 13.20 0.72 11.64
N GLU A 57 14.00 1.72 11.99
CA GLU A 57 15.28 2.02 11.34
C GLU A 57 16.35 0.97 11.62
N ALA A 58 16.39 0.45 12.85
CA ALA A 58 17.29 -0.66 13.20
C ALA A 58 16.87 -1.97 12.52
N GLU A 59 15.57 -2.27 12.48
CA GLU A 59 15.02 -3.45 11.82
C GLU A 59 15.05 -3.36 10.28
N GLN A 60 15.00 -2.17 9.69
CA GLN A 60 14.99 -1.97 8.22
C GLN A 60 16.13 -2.69 7.51
N ARG A 61 17.23 -2.99 8.21
CA ARG A 61 18.41 -3.68 7.67
C ARG A 61 18.27 -5.19 7.52
N ARG A 62 17.28 -5.83 8.16
CA ARG A 62 17.09 -7.28 8.14
C ARG A 62 15.63 -7.61 7.91
N ASP A 63 15.34 -8.27 6.78
CA ASP A 63 14.11 -9.01 6.43
C ASP A 63 12.73 -8.40 6.77
N LEU A 64 12.67 -7.13 7.22
CA LEU A 64 11.46 -6.47 7.73
C LEU A 64 10.37 -6.44 6.67
N GLY A 65 10.73 -6.16 5.42
CA GLY A 65 9.80 -6.20 4.30
C GLY A 65 9.17 -7.59 4.15
N MET A 66 9.96 -8.67 4.22
CA MET A 66 9.43 -10.03 4.12
C MET A 66 8.57 -10.40 5.33
N ARG A 67 8.98 -10.03 6.55
CA ARG A 67 8.19 -10.28 7.76
C ARG A 67 6.86 -9.52 7.73
N GLN A 68 6.87 -8.24 7.36
CA GLN A 68 5.64 -7.45 7.20
C GLN A 68 4.74 -8.05 6.12
N HIS A 69 5.32 -8.51 5.01
CA HIS A 69 4.58 -9.17 3.93
C HIS A 69 3.93 -10.48 4.37
N GLN A 70 4.65 -11.30 5.12
CA GLN A 70 4.19 -12.57 5.69
C GLN A 70 3.13 -12.36 6.79
N ALA A 71 3.22 -11.28 7.54
CA ALA A 71 2.26 -10.91 8.58
C ALA A 71 0.94 -10.37 8.01
N ARG A 72 0.83 -10.13 6.70
CA ARG A 72 -0.41 -9.57 6.12
C ARG A 72 -1.59 -10.50 6.32
N ARG A 73 -2.69 -9.93 6.83
CA ARG A 73 -3.92 -10.67 7.10
C ARG A 73 -5.12 -9.77 6.85
N ALA A 74 -6.13 -10.31 6.16
CA ALA A 74 -7.40 -9.63 5.97
C ALA A 74 -8.54 -10.55 6.42
N ARG A 75 -9.44 -10.02 7.24
CA ARG A 75 -10.69 -10.67 7.63
C ARG A 75 -11.81 -9.67 7.50
N ASN A 76 -12.95 -10.13 6.98
CA ASN A 76 -14.18 -9.37 6.97
C ASN A 76 -15.30 -10.15 7.64
N HIS A 77 -16.27 -9.44 8.18
CA HIS A 77 -17.56 -9.98 8.62
C HIS A 77 -18.60 -8.86 8.57
N SER A 78 -19.87 -9.23 8.46
CA SER A 78 -20.99 -8.30 8.54
C SER A 78 -21.69 -8.47 9.87
N ASP A 79 -22.13 -7.38 10.49
CA ASP A 79 -22.89 -7.44 11.74
C ASP A 79 -24.41 -7.51 11.49
N ALA A 80 -25.19 -7.57 12.58
CA ALA A 80 -26.66 -7.64 12.51
C ALA A 80 -27.32 -6.39 11.88
N LEU A 81 -26.60 -5.27 11.80
CA LEU A 81 -27.06 -4.04 11.13
C LEU A 81 -26.66 -4.02 9.64
N GLY A 82 -25.99 -5.06 9.15
CA GLY A 82 -25.46 -5.12 7.79
C GLY A 82 -24.19 -4.27 7.60
N MET A 83 -23.55 -3.81 8.67
CA MET A 83 -22.30 -3.05 8.56
C MET A 83 -21.14 -4.01 8.31
N VAL A 84 -20.29 -3.66 7.35
CA VAL A 84 -19.11 -4.46 6.99
C VAL A 84 -17.93 -4.06 7.86
N HIS A 85 -17.44 -5.00 8.66
CA HIS A 85 -16.25 -4.85 9.48
C HIS A 85 -15.05 -5.44 8.74
N ILE A 86 -14.05 -4.61 8.46
CA ILE A 86 -12.81 -5.01 7.78
C ILE A 86 -11.64 -4.90 8.77
N ARG A 87 -11.04 -6.04 9.13
CA ARG A 87 -9.79 -6.11 9.90
C ARG A 87 -8.65 -6.47 8.95
N MET A 88 -7.73 -5.51 8.74
CA MET A 88 -6.56 -5.70 7.89
C MET A 88 -5.27 -5.39 8.65
N GLU A 89 -4.28 -6.26 8.45
CA GLU A 89 -2.88 -6.08 8.82
C GLU A 89 -2.13 -5.85 7.50
N LEU A 90 -1.75 -4.58 7.25
CA LEU A 90 -1.16 -4.14 5.99
C LEU A 90 0.25 -3.60 6.23
N GLU A 91 1.09 -3.69 5.20
CA GLU A 91 2.35 -2.95 5.16
C GLU A 91 2.08 -1.44 5.27
N PRO A 92 2.96 -0.66 5.91
CA PRO A 92 2.71 0.77 6.16
C PRO A 92 2.36 1.58 4.91
N HIS A 93 3.01 1.28 3.77
CA HIS A 93 2.79 1.98 2.50
C HIS A 93 1.42 1.66 1.86
N LEU A 94 0.79 0.54 2.22
CA LEU A 94 -0.56 0.19 1.80
C LEU A 94 -1.62 0.70 2.79
N GLY A 95 -1.33 0.63 4.09
CA GLY A 95 -2.27 1.01 5.15
C GLY A 95 -2.44 2.52 5.32
N ALA A 96 -1.35 3.31 5.23
CA ALA A 96 -1.39 4.75 5.48
C ALA A 96 -2.37 5.50 4.55
N PRO A 97 -2.43 5.24 3.22
CA PRO A 97 -3.43 5.87 2.35
C PRO A 97 -4.88 5.51 2.72
N ILE A 98 -5.14 4.29 3.19
CA ILE A 98 -6.48 3.85 3.59
C ILE A 98 -6.91 4.60 4.86
N VAL A 99 -6.03 4.66 5.87
CA VAL A 99 -6.30 5.35 7.13
C VAL A 99 -6.46 6.86 6.92
N ALA A 100 -5.68 7.46 6.03
CA ALA A 100 -5.78 8.88 5.70
C ALA A 100 -7.11 9.24 5.02
N ARG A 101 -7.68 8.32 4.23
CA ARG A 101 -8.96 8.52 3.51
C ARG A 101 -10.17 8.08 4.32
N ALA A 102 -10.00 7.21 5.32
CA ALA A 102 -11.10 6.71 6.12
C ALA A 102 -11.83 7.90 6.79
N PRO A 103 -13.16 8.00 6.65
CA PRO A 103 -13.92 9.06 7.29
C PRO A 103 -13.73 8.93 8.80
N ARG A 104 -13.15 9.97 9.41
CA ARG A 104 -13.04 10.00 10.86
C ARG A 104 -14.44 10.28 11.40
N PRO A 105 -14.97 9.45 12.32
CA PRO A 105 -16.21 9.81 12.97
C PRO A 105 -16.02 11.20 13.56
N LYS A 106 -16.96 12.11 13.27
CA LYS A 106 -16.98 13.41 13.94
C LYS A 106 -17.01 13.08 15.43
N ARG A 107 -15.89 13.30 16.12
CA ARG A 107 -15.84 13.17 17.58
C ARG A 107 -16.86 14.18 18.07
N SER A 108 -18.07 13.71 18.40
CA SER A 108 -19.02 14.53 19.14
C SER A 108 -18.25 14.94 20.39
N GLY A 109 -18.14 16.26 20.59
CA GLY A 109 -17.24 16.87 21.57
C GLY A 109 -17.67 16.63 23.02
N SER A 110 -18.03 15.42 23.41
CA SER A 110 -18.19 15.06 24.81
C SER A 110 -16.81 14.88 25.44
N SER A 111 -16.31 15.96 26.02
CA SER A 111 -15.25 16.01 27.03
C SER A 111 -15.66 15.30 28.33
N ALA A 112 -16.32 14.15 28.23
CA ALA A 112 -16.56 13.28 29.38
C ALA A 112 -15.20 12.68 29.76
N ARG A 113 -14.50 13.38 30.66
CA ARG A 113 -13.34 12.88 31.39
C ARG A 113 -13.68 11.46 31.88
N PRO A 114 -12.80 10.46 31.72
CA PRO A 114 -13.00 9.15 32.30
C PRO A 114 -12.87 9.26 33.83
N GLY A 115 -13.92 9.72 34.49
CA GLY A 115 -14.08 9.61 35.93
C GLY A 115 -14.32 8.14 36.26
N THR A 116 -13.31 7.52 36.86
CA THR A 116 -13.43 6.46 37.87
C THR A 116 -14.79 5.73 37.91
N ARG A 117 -14.94 4.69 37.09
CA ARG A 117 -16.02 3.71 37.29
C ARG A 117 -15.73 2.93 38.57
N ALA A 118 -16.38 3.33 39.65
CA ALA A 118 -16.57 2.48 40.81
C ALA A 118 -17.21 1.16 40.35
N ARG A 119 -16.58 0.04 40.72
CA ARG A 119 -17.12 -1.30 40.58
C ARG A 119 -18.47 -1.37 41.30
N ARG A 120 -19.58 -1.48 40.56
CA ARG A 120 -20.81 -2.07 41.09
C ARG A 120 -20.87 -3.51 40.60
N SER A 121 -20.74 -4.43 41.55
CA SER A 121 -21.10 -5.83 41.42
C SER A 121 -22.59 -5.95 41.07
N LEU A 122 -22.89 -6.56 39.93
CA LEU A 122 -24.24 -7.03 39.62
C LEU A 122 -24.29 -8.53 39.87
N SER A 123 -24.89 -8.88 40.99
CA SER A 123 -25.37 -10.22 41.32
C SER A 123 -26.72 -10.44 40.65
N SER A 124 -26.86 -11.62 40.03
CA SER A 124 -28.08 -12.45 39.94
C SER A 124 -29.43 -11.81 39.56
N ALA A 125 -29.99 -12.23 38.42
CA ALA A 125 -31.41 -12.61 38.35
C ALA A 125 -31.70 -13.59 37.20
N THR A 126 -32.42 -14.62 37.59
CA THR A 126 -32.99 -15.80 36.91
C THR A 126 -34.00 -15.53 35.78
N ALA A 127 -34.02 -16.48 34.83
CA ALA A 127 -35.16 -17.15 34.17
C ALA A 127 -36.36 -16.33 33.63
N GLY A 128 -36.69 -16.56 32.35
CA GLY A 128 -37.97 -16.18 31.75
C GLY A 128 -38.21 -16.86 30.39
N ARG A 129 -39.32 -17.60 30.29
CA ARG A 129 -39.74 -18.50 29.20
C ARG A 129 -40.22 -17.81 27.92
N ALA A 130 -40.06 -18.55 26.81
CA ALA A 130 -40.97 -18.81 25.67
C ALA A 130 -42.00 -17.76 25.19
N ARG A 131 -42.01 -17.51 23.87
CA ARG A 131 -43.18 -17.70 22.98
C ARG A 131 -42.83 -17.44 21.50
N GLU A 132 -43.12 -18.41 20.64
CA GLU A 132 -43.30 -18.22 19.20
C GLU A 132 -44.62 -17.49 18.90
N PRO A 133 -44.72 -16.81 17.74
CA PRO A 133 -45.98 -16.75 17.02
C PRO A 133 -45.88 -17.24 15.57
N ARG A 134 -46.97 -17.93 15.21
CA ARG A 134 -47.30 -18.56 13.95
C ARG A 134 -47.72 -17.53 12.88
N GLY A 135 -47.48 -17.91 11.62
CA GLY A 135 -48.47 -17.96 10.53
C GLY A 135 -49.20 -16.67 10.13
N GLY A 136 -48.85 -16.14 8.95
CA GLY A 136 -49.68 -15.20 8.21
C GLY A 136 -49.55 -15.44 6.70
N THR A 137 -50.48 -16.21 6.15
CA THR A 137 -50.71 -16.37 4.71
C THR A 137 -51.67 -15.28 4.24
N THR A 138 -51.29 -14.47 3.25
CA THR A 138 -52.21 -13.60 2.52
C THR A 138 -51.84 -13.49 1.04
N GLY A 139 -52.84 -13.73 0.18
CA GLY A 139 -53.11 -12.86 -0.97
C GLY A 139 -52.40 -13.17 -2.28
N LEU A 140 -52.84 -14.23 -2.97
CA LEU A 140 -52.54 -14.42 -4.39
C LEU A 140 -53.57 -13.62 -5.20
N GLU A 141 -53.28 -12.35 -5.48
CA GLU A 141 -54.10 -11.54 -6.38
C GLU A 141 -53.72 -11.77 -7.85
N ARG A 142 -54.75 -12.22 -8.57
CA ARG A 142 -54.80 -12.49 -10.00
C ARG A 142 -54.96 -11.16 -10.73
N CYS A 143 -53.92 -10.69 -11.41
CA CYS A 143 -54.02 -9.54 -12.32
C CYS A 143 -54.09 -9.99 -13.80
N HIS A 144 -54.99 -9.31 -14.50
CA HIS A 144 -55.57 -9.64 -15.79
C HIS A 144 -54.58 -9.56 -16.97
N ARG A 145 -54.79 -10.44 -17.96
CA ARG A 145 -54.25 -10.34 -19.32
C ARG A 145 -54.85 -9.12 -20.02
N GLY A 146 -54.06 -8.06 -20.19
CA GLY A 146 -54.30 -7.02 -21.19
C GLY A 146 -53.51 -7.33 -22.45
N ARG A 147 -54.20 -7.61 -23.56
CA ARG A 147 -53.64 -7.65 -24.91
C ARG A 147 -53.41 -6.19 -25.35
N GLY A 148 -52.19 -5.86 -25.73
CA GLY A 148 -51.85 -4.61 -26.41
C GLY A 148 -51.44 -4.89 -27.85
N VAL A 149 -52.10 -4.21 -28.77
CA VAL A 149 -52.06 -4.31 -30.22
C VAL A 149 -50.70 -3.84 -30.77
N GLN A 150 -50.20 -4.51 -31.81
CA GLN A 150 -49.04 -4.09 -32.60
C GLN A 150 -49.46 -2.97 -33.56
N ASP A 151 -48.74 -1.86 -33.54
CA ASP A 151 -48.88 -0.77 -34.52
C ASP A 151 -47.69 -0.86 -35.51
N PRO A 152 -47.91 -1.10 -36.81
CA PRO A 152 -46.85 -1.21 -37.80
C PRO A 152 -46.67 0.13 -38.50
N GLY A 153 -45.77 0.98 -38.00
CA GLY A 153 -45.39 2.17 -38.77
C GLY A 153 -44.83 3.34 -37.98
N ALA A 154 -43.63 3.20 -37.41
CA ALA A 154 -42.84 4.37 -37.03
C ALA A 154 -41.36 4.15 -37.33
N ARG A 155 -40.82 5.04 -38.17
CA ARG A 155 -39.43 5.05 -38.65
C ARG A 155 -38.47 5.41 -37.50
N ALA A 156 -37.31 4.77 -37.52
CA ALA A 156 -36.28 4.84 -36.50
C ALA A 156 -35.65 6.24 -36.37
N GLY A 157 -35.90 6.89 -35.25
CA GLY A 157 -35.03 7.89 -34.63
C GLY A 157 -34.52 7.33 -33.31
N LEU A 158 -33.24 6.98 -33.23
CA LEU A 158 -32.60 6.44 -32.03
C LEU A 158 -32.41 7.55 -30.99
N THR A 159 -33.44 7.83 -30.20
CA THR A 159 -33.27 8.42 -28.87
C THR A 159 -33.18 7.28 -27.86
N CYS A 160 -31.98 7.04 -27.35
CA CYS A 160 -31.69 6.03 -26.34
C CYS A 160 -32.29 6.41 -24.98
N SER A 161 -33.58 6.13 -24.79
CA SER A 161 -34.23 6.10 -23.48
C SER A 161 -34.51 4.64 -23.13
N GLY A 162 -33.55 3.98 -22.47
CA GLY A 162 -33.72 2.58 -22.09
C GLY A 162 -32.80 2.20 -20.94
N GLN A 163 -33.40 1.88 -19.80
CA GLN A 163 -32.79 1.45 -18.54
C GLN A 163 -31.88 0.20 -18.68
N GLU A 164 -31.87 -0.43 -19.85
CA GLU A 164 -31.13 -1.64 -20.20
C GLU A 164 -29.63 -1.40 -20.43
N ASP A 165 -29.21 -0.21 -20.90
CA ASP A 165 -27.78 0.09 -21.11
C ASP A 165 -27.01 0.31 -19.79
N ARG A 166 -27.70 0.69 -18.71
CA ARG A 166 -27.08 0.79 -17.36
C ARG A 166 -26.70 -0.58 -16.80
N LEU A 167 -27.43 -1.64 -17.14
CA LEU A 167 -27.10 -3.01 -16.70
C LEU A 167 -25.79 -3.50 -17.32
N ARG A 168 -25.44 -3.02 -18.51
CA ARG A 168 -24.20 -3.42 -19.20
C ARG A 168 -22.95 -2.91 -18.48
N CYS A 169 -22.98 -1.67 -17.98
CA CYS A 169 -21.84 -1.06 -17.29
C CYS A 169 -21.56 -1.67 -15.90
N VAL A 170 -22.58 -2.18 -15.20
CA VAL A 170 -22.42 -2.84 -13.89
C VAL A 170 -21.86 -4.26 -14.02
N SER A 171 -22.06 -4.90 -15.18
CA SER A 171 -21.73 -6.32 -15.39
C SER A 171 -20.23 -6.64 -15.51
N GLU A 172 -19.37 -5.67 -15.86
CA GLU A 172 -17.94 -5.91 -16.10
C GLU A 172 -17.12 -6.10 -14.81
N ARG A 173 -17.61 -5.67 -13.64
CA ARG A 173 -16.93 -5.83 -12.35
C ARG A 173 -17.79 -6.54 -11.31
N GLY A 174 -18.59 -7.52 -11.75
CA GLY A 174 -19.76 -8.07 -11.05
C GLY A 174 -19.53 -8.77 -9.70
N PHE A 175 -19.04 -8.04 -8.71
CA PHE A 175 -19.20 -8.36 -7.29
C PHE A 175 -19.71 -7.11 -6.58
N TYR A 176 -20.78 -7.27 -5.81
CA TYR A 176 -21.26 -6.27 -4.88
C TYR A 176 -21.39 -6.95 -3.51
N ASP A 177 -20.67 -6.44 -2.52
CA ASP A 177 -20.65 -6.99 -1.16
C ASP A 177 -20.37 -8.52 -1.10
N GLY A 178 -19.37 -8.97 -1.87
CA GLY A 178 -19.01 -10.40 -1.96
C GLY A 178 -19.97 -11.26 -2.79
N THR A 179 -21.11 -10.72 -3.22
CA THR A 179 -22.08 -11.43 -4.07
C THR A 179 -21.75 -11.25 -5.54
N ASP A 180 -21.55 -12.35 -6.28
CA ASP A 180 -21.33 -12.32 -7.73
C ASP A 180 -22.62 -11.97 -8.48
N LEU A 181 -22.78 -10.69 -8.82
CA LEU A 181 -23.97 -10.20 -9.51
C LEU A 181 -24.13 -10.77 -10.92
N ARG A 182 -23.07 -11.36 -11.50
CA ARG A 182 -23.14 -11.96 -12.85
C ARG A 182 -23.97 -13.23 -12.89
N ARG A 183 -24.14 -13.89 -11.74
CA ARG A 183 -24.94 -15.12 -11.61
C ARG A 183 -26.43 -14.85 -11.38
N LEU A 184 -26.83 -13.60 -11.15
CA LEU A 184 -28.22 -13.21 -10.99
C LEU A 184 -28.88 -13.00 -12.37
N LYS A 185 -28.97 -14.07 -13.17
CA LYS A 185 -29.94 -14.13 -14.28
C LYS A 185 -31.22 -14.76 -13.75
N ARG A 186 -32.25 -13.96 -13.55
CA ARG A 186 -33.60 -14.43 -13.23
C ARG A 186 -34.60 -13.78 -14.18
N TRP A 187 -35.62 -14.54 -14.59
CA TRP A 187 -36.71 -14.06 -15.44
C TRP A 187 -37.89 -13.46 -14.64
N SER A 188 -37.68 -13.13 -13.36
CA SER A 188 -38.69 -12.46 -12.53
C SER A 188 -38.72 -10.95 -12.79
N ARG A 189 -39.90 -10.35 -12.70
CA ARG A 189 -40.09 -8.89 -12.81
C ARG A 189 -39.52 -8.13 -11.60
N ASP A 190 -39.36 -8.81 -10.47
CA ASP A 190 -38.80 -8.25 -9.25
C ASP A 190 -37.27 -8.23 -9.29
N ILE A 191 -36.71 -7.01 -9.18
CA ILE A 191 -35.26 -6.78 -9.08
C ILE A 191 -34.81 -7.10 -7.65
N PRO A 192 -33.89 -8.06 -7.43
CA PRO A 192 -33.33 -8.36 -6.11
C PRO A 192 -32.81 -7.11 -5.42
N VAL A 193 -32.90 -7.07 -4.09
CA VAL A 193 -32.56 -5.87 -3.32
C VAL A 193 -31.10 -5.47 -3.52
N GLU A 194 -30.21 -6.46 -3.69
CA GLU A 194 -28.78 -6.30 -3.92
C GLU A 194 -28.51 -5.62 -5.27
N VAL A 195 -29.22 -6.04 -6.32
CA VAL A 195 -29.13 -5.43 -7.66
C VAL A 195 -29.68 -4.01 -7.63
N ARG A 196 -30.77 -3.78 -6.90
CA ARG A 196 -31.39 -2.45 -6.74
C ARG A 196 -30.48 -1.50 -5.97
N VAL A 197 -29.80 -1.97 -4.93
CA VAL A 197 -28.82 -1.20 -4.16
C VAL A 197 -27.59 -0.90 -5.02
N ALA A 198 -27.04 -1.88 -5.73
CA ALA A 198 -25.92 -1.68 -6.64
C ALA A 198 -26.24 -0.65 -7.74
N LEU A 199 -27.45 -0.67 -8.30
CA LEU A 199 -27.90 0.30 -9.30
C LEU A 199 -28.08 1.72 -8.71
N LYS A 200 -28.52 1.85 -7.46
CA LYS A 200 -28.72 3.14 -6.78
C LYS A 200 -27.41 3.81 -6.38
N LEU A 201 -26.38 3.04 -6.07
CA LEU A 201 -25.05 3.57 -5.73
C LEU A 201 -24.34 4.24 -6.92
N GLY A 202 -24.84 4.01 -8.14
CA GLY A 202 -24.28 4.60 -9.35
C GLY A 202 -22.96 3.93 -9.77
N PRO A 203 -22.26 4.47 -10.78
CA PRO A 203 -20.92 4.03 -11.10
C PRO A 203 -20.05 4.17 -9.84
N GLY A 204 -19.32 3.12 -9.47
CA GLY A 204 -18.36 3.20 -8.38
C GLY A 204 -17.43 4.39 -8.59
N PRO A 205 -16.92 5.03 -7.51
CA PRO A 205 -16.07 6.20 -7.64
C PRO A 205 -14.97 5.89 -8.65
N GLU A 206 -14.76 6.80 -9.59
CA GLU A 206 -13.61 6.72 -10.47
C GLU A 206 -12.37 6.82 -9.60
N PHE A 207 -11.83 5.67 -9.24
CA PHE A 207 -10.48 5.64 -8.72
C PHE A 207 -9.62 6.10 -9.89
N ASP A 208 -9.06 7.31 -9.77
CA ASP A 208 -7.95 7.85 -10.57
C ASP A 208 -6.69 7.01 -10.34
N CYS A 209 -6.83 5.69 -10.44
CA CYS A 209 -5.73 4.77 -10.44
C CYS A 209 -4.82 5.11 -11.62
N ILE A 210 -3.57 4.71 -11.47
CA ILE A 210 -2.57 4.72 -12.53
C ILE A 210 -3.15 4.05 -13.79
N VAL A 211 -3.54 4.84 -14.78
CA VAL A 211 -4.06 4.36 -16.07
C VAL A 211 -2.90 4.20 -17.03
N CYS A 212 -2.80 3.03 -17.65
CA CYS A 212 -1.89 2.83 -18.78
C CYS A 212 -2.15 3.89 -19.86
N THR A 213 -1.13 4.26 -20.62
CA THR A 213 -1.30 5.12 -21.83
C THR A 213 -2.32 4.56 -22.85
N GLY A 214 -2.68 3.28 -22.77
CA GLY A 214 -3.71 2.62 -23.58
C GLY A 214 -5.03 2.35 -22.83
N GLY A 215 -5.32 3.04 -21.73
CA GLY A 215 -6.59 2.96 -21.00
C GLY A 215 -6.73 1.79 -20.02
N ASN A 216 -5.84 0.78 -20.08
CA ASN A 216 -5.90 -0.35 -19.14
C ASN A 216 -5.47 0.08 -17.72
N ARG A 217 -6.28 -0.25 -16.71
CA ARG A 217 -6.01 0.06 -15.30
C ARG A 217 -5.34 -1.09 -14.52
N PHE A 218 -5.20 -2.28 -15.12
CA PHE A 218 -4.69 -3.47 -14.45
C PHE A 218 -3.25 -3.81 -14.84
N ARG A 219 -2.46 -4.23 -13.83
CA ARG A 219 -1.07 -4.71 -13.97
C ARG A 219 -0.21 -3.74 -14.81
N THR A 220 -0.23 -2.47 -14.42
CA THR A 220 0.60 -1.44 -15.02
C THR A 220 1.98 -1.44 -14.38
N GLU A 221 3.02 -1.40 -15.21
CA GLU A 221 4.42 -1.25 -14.81
C GLU A 221 4.87 0.17 -15.18
N LEU A 222 5.73 0.79 -14.37
CA LEU A 222 6.36 2.07 -14.73
C LEU A 222 7.48 1.79 -15.73
N ASP A 223 7.30 2.27 -16.96
CA ASP A 223 8.25 2.07 -18.06
C ASP A 223 8.85 3.42 -18.50
N HIS A 224 10.14 3.42 -18.79
CA HIS A 224 10.84 4.62 -19.27
C HIS A 224 10.39 4.97 -20.68
N VAL A 225 9.92 6.20 -20.93
CA VAL A 225 9.55 6.69 -22.27
C VAL A 225 10.77 6.64 -23.20
N ARG A 226 11.90 7.21 -22.76
CA ARG A 226 13.23 7.02 -23.35
C ARG A 226 13.94 5.90 -22.58
N PRO A 227 14.28 4.77 -23.23
CA PRO A 227 14.93 3.65 -22.57
C PRO A 227 16.20 4.06 -21.81
N ARG A 228 16.42 3.45 -20.64
CA ARG A 228 17.62 3.71 -19.83
C ARG A 228 18.92 3.39 -20.59
N SER A 229 18.92 2.34 -21.41
CA SER A 229 20.06 1.96 -22.26
C SER A 229 20.42 3.01 -23.32
N ALA A 230 19.47 3.87 -23.69
CA ALA A 230 19.68 4.99 -24.60
C ALA A 230 19.96 6.31 -23.86
N GLY A 231 20.38 6.24 -22.59
CA GLY A 231 20.66 7.41 -21.74
C GLY A 231 19.41 8.11 -21.20
N GLY A 232 18.26 7.46 -21.17
CA GLY A 232 17.05 8.03 -20.56
C GLY A 232 17.18 8.17 -19.03
N PRO A 233 16.91 9.35 -18.44
CA PRO A 233 16.99 9.54 -16.99
C PRO A 233 15.84 8.82 -16.27
N THR A 234 16.05 8.40 -15.03
CA THR A 234 14.96 7.90 -14.17
C THR A 234 14.30 9.08 -13.48
N SER A 235 13.40 9.77 -14.19
CA SER A 235 12.60 10.89 -13.67
C SER A 235 11.11 10.61 -13.81
N SER A 236 10.27 11.32 -13.04
CA SER A 236 8.80 11.24 -13.12
C SER A 236 8.28 11.51 -14.53
N ASP A 237 8.93 12.42 -15.26
CA ASP A 237 8.52 12.79 -16.62
C ASP A 237 8.86 11.71 -17.64
N ASN A 238 9.94 10.95 -17.39
CA ASN A 238 10.36 9.85 -18.24
C ASN A 238 9.73 8.52 -17.83
N LEU A 239 9.01 8.41 -16.71
CA LEU A 239 8.33 7.17 -16.30
C LEU A 239 6.83 7.27 -16.62
N ARG A 240 6.33 6.34 -17.43
CA ARG A 240 4.89 6.25 -17.73
C ARG A 240 4.36 4.85 -17.40
N PRO A 241 3.18 4.77 -16.78
CA PRO A 241 2.55 3.48 -16.54
C PRO A 241 2.11 2.83 -17.86
N ARG A 242 2.47 1.56 -18.04
CA ARG A 242 2.07 0.75 -19.20
C ARG A 242 1.64 -0.63 -18.75
N CYS A 243 0.54 -1.13 -19.28
CA CYS A 243 0.21 -2.54 -19.16
C CYS A 243 1.16 -3.39 -20.03
N TYR A 244 1.28 -4.67 -19.71
CA TYR A 244 2.18 -5.61 -20.41
C TYR A 244 2.13 -5.51 -21.94
N ARG A 245 0.93 -5.44 -22.55
CA ARG A 245 0.77 -5.31 -24.02
C ARG A 245 1.29 -3.98 -24.57
N CYS A 246 1.09 -2.88 -23.84
CA CYS A 246 1.61 -1.57 -24.26
C CYS A 246 3.12 -1.48 -24.07
N HIS A 247 3.64 -2.10 -23.00
CA HIS A 247 5.07 -2.23 -22.75
C HIS A 247 5.76 -3.05 -23.87
N GLN A 248 5.27 -4.26 -24.17
CA GLN A 248 5.80 -5.09 -25.27
C GLN A 248 5.83 -4.36 -26.62
N ARG A 249 4.74 -3.65 -26.98
CA ARG A 249 4.70 -2.85 -28.23
C ARG A 249 5.72 -1.73 -28.23
N LYS A 250 5.92 -1.04 -27.10
CA LYS A 250 6.97 -0.03 -26.98
C LYS A 250 8.34 -0.67 -27.09
N THR A 251 8.64 -1.73 -26.36
CA THR A 251 9.93 -2.43 -26.42
C THR A 251 10.24 -2.92 -27.83
N ALA A 252 9.25 -3.44 -28.57
CA ALA A 252 9.41 -3.81 -29.97
C ALA A 252 9.71 -2.58 -30.85
N ARG A 253 9.02 -1.45 -30.63
CA ARG A 253 9.29 -0.19 -31.31
C ARG A 253 10.69 0.33 -30.99
N ASP A 254 11.15 0.24 -29.74
CA ASP A 254 12.47 0.71 -29.31
C ASP A 254 13.60 -0.14 -29.91
N ARG A 255 13.33 -1.42 -30.19
CA ARG A 255 14.25 -2.34 -30.89
C ARG A 255 14.38 -2.09 -32.39
N GLY A 256 13.29 -1.69 -33.06
CA GLY A 256 13.22 -1.57 -34.52
C GLY A 256 14.20 -0.58 -35.19
N PRO A 257 14.45 0.61 -34.63
CA PRO A 257 15.28 1.63 -35.28
C PRO A 257 16.73 1.71 -34.74
N GLY A 258 17.23 0.70 -34.03
CA GLY A 258 18.56 0.77 -33.41
C GLY A 258 18.66 1.79 -32.25
N ALA A 259 17.53 2.28 -31.74
CA ALA A 259 17.47 3.22 -30.62
C ALA A 259 17.96 2.60 -29.31
N LEU A 260 17.83 1.29 -29.14
CA LEU A 260 18.66 0.52 -28.23
C LEU A 260 20.02 0.35 -28.92
N GLY A 261 20.84 1.40 -28.86
CA GLY A 261 22.18 1.38 -29.46
C GLY A 261 22.84 0.05 -29.11
N LEU A 262 23.41 -0.61 -30.12
CA LEU A 262 24.32 -1.74 -29.88
C LEU A 262 25.20 -1.30 -28.71
N PRO A 263 25.29 -2.09 -27.62
CA PRO A 263 26.03 -1.69 -26.43
C PRO A 263 27.33 -1.12 -26.91
N SER A 264 27.54 0.20 -26.71
CA SER A 264 28.71 0.86 -27.26
C SER A 264 29.86 -0.02 -26.81
N ARG A 265 30.56 -0.62 -27.77
CA ARG A 265 31.80 -1.32 -27.48
C ARG A 265 32.71 -0.21 -27.00
N ASP A 266 32.61 0.06 -25.71
CA ASP A 266 33.47 0.93 -24.95
C ASP A 266 34.82 0.23 -24.98
N ARG A 267 35.49 0.36 -26.13
CA ARG A 267 36.85 -0.09 -26.41
C ARG A 267 37.85 0.59 -25.47
N THR A 268 37.39 1.56 -24.69
CA THR A 268 38.12 2.27 -23.65
C THR A 268 38.00 1.66 -22.25
N ARG A 269 37.30 0.52 -22.06
CA ARG A 269 37.74 -0.44 -21.02
C ARG A 269 39.02 -1.13 -21.51
N GLY A 270 40.06 -0.30 -21.61
CA GLY A 270 41.43 -0.71 -21.71
C GLY A 270 41.66 -1.79 -20.68
N CYS A 271 42.24 -2.87 -21.19
CA CYS A 271 42.89 -3.91 -20.45
C CYS A 271 43.69 -3.28 -19.29
N VAL A 272 43.09 -3.15 -18.11
CA VAL A 272 43.88 -3.14 -16.88
C VAL A 272 44.40 -4.55 -16.78
N ARG A 273 45.52 -4.80 -17.49
CA ARG A 273 46.39 -5.93 -17.22
C ARG A 273 46.59 -5.91 -15.73
N ARG A 274 46.00 -6.90 -15.04
CA ARG A 274 46.38 -7.22 -13.68
C ARG A 274 47.88 -7.46 -13.75
N ASN A 275 48.67 -6.51 -13.23
CA ASN A 275 50.02 -6.80 -12.78
C ASN A 275 49.87 -7.81 -11.63
N LYS A 276 49.80 -9.09 -11.98
CA LYS A 276 50.16 -10.21 -11.11
C LYS A 276 51.68 -10.16 -10.95
N ALA A 277 52.16 -9.27 -10.10
CA ALA A 277 53.53 -9.26 -9.62
C ALA A 277 53.58 -8.42 -8.33
N LEU A 278 52.87 -8.88 -7.31
CA LEU A 278 53.28 -8.61 -5.93
C LEU A 278 53.45 -9.99 -5.30
N GLU A 279 54.67 -10.49 -5.44
CA GLU A 279 55.23 -11.55 -4.62
C GLU A 279 54.89 -11.27 -3.15
N TRP A 280 54.19 -12.22 -2.55
CA TRP A 280 54.21 -12.36 -1.09
C TRP A 280 55.53 -13.03 -0.72
N SER A 281 56.60 -12.25 -0.64
CA SER A 281 57.79 -12.68 0.10
C SER A 281 57.44 -12.66 1.58
N LYS A 282 57.20 -13.84 2.16
CA LYS A 282 57.17 -14.03 3.61
C LYS A 282 58.55 -13.65 4.16
N SER A 283 58.65 -12.53 4.86
CA SER A 283 59.77 -12.27 5.78
C SER A 283 59.52 -13.07 7.07
N PRO A 284 60.46 -13.92 7.53
CA PRO A 284 60.35 -14.60 8.82
C PRO A 284 60.92 -13.79 9.99
N PHE A 285 61.33 -12.54 9.80
CA PHE A 285 61.87 -11.73 10.90
C PHE A 285 61.12 -10.41 11.02
N GLY A 286 60.36 -10.29 12.11
CA GLY A 286 59.74 -9.05 12.53
C GLY A 286 60.79 -7.99 12.82
N ARG A 287 60.69 -6.85 12.14
CA ARG A 287 61.13 -5.54 12.60
C ARG A 287 60.19 -4.49 12.03
N GLU A 288 59.72 -3.67 12.94
CA GLU A 288 58.96 -2.44 12.80
C GLU A 288 59.77 -1.46 11.93
N LEU A 289 59.18 -0.94 10.85
CA LEU A 289 59.77 0.14 10.06
C LEU A 289 58.72 1.20 9.74
N ASP A 290 59.14 2.42 10.01
CA ASP A 290 58.42 3.68 9.97
C ASP A 290 57.75 3.99 8.63
N LEU A 291 56.55 4.57 8.73
CA LEU A 291 55.81 5.19 7.65
C LEU A 291 56.49 6.51 7.22
N GLN A 292 56.94 6.58 5.97
CA GLN A 292 57.21 7.85 5.27
C GLN A 292 56.01 8.22 4.36
N PRO A 293 55.67 9.51 4.21
CA PRO A 293 54.51 9.94 3.44
C PRO A 293 54.75 9.91 1.93
N ALA A 294 53.79 9.35 1.21
CA ALA A 294 53.74 9.35 -0.25
C ALA A 294 53.58 10.79 -0.78
N SER A 295 54.56 11.25 -1.55
CA SER A 295 54.48 12.46 -2.35
C SER A 295 54.32 12.10 -3.83
N LEU A 296 53.45 12.87 -4.50
CA LEU A 296 53.49 13.21 -5.92
C LEU A 296 53.25 12.08 -6.95
N LEU A 297 51.98 11.91 -7.35
CA LEU A 297 51.64 11.56 -8.74
C LEU A 297 50.79 12.71 -9.33
N LYS A 298 51.46 13.55 -10.11
CA LYS A 298 50.84 14.48 -11.06
C LYS A 298 50.77 13.76 -12.41
N ASP A 299 49.60 13.29 -12.80
CA ASP A 299 49.35 12.89 -14.18
C ASP A 299 48.43 13.92 -14.83
N SER A 300 49.05 14.73 -15.68
CA SER A 300 48.42 15.70 -16.58
C SER A 300 47.77 14.98 -17.76
N CYS A 301 46.44 15.07 -17.88
CA CYS A 301 45.74 14.81 -19.14
C CYS A 301 45.73 16.09 -19.99
N SER A 302 46.59 16.16 -21.01
CA SER A 302 46.42 17.10 -22.12
C SER A 302 45.45 16.50 -23.14
N TRP A 303 44.33 17.17 -23.37
CA TRP A 303 43.46 16.90 -24.51
C TRP A 303 43.97 17.73 -25.70
N ASP A 304 44.42 17.05 -26.75
CA ASP A 304 44.69 17.66 -28.06
C ASP A 304 43.37 17.79 -28.82
N GLU A 305 42.95 19.04 -29.05
CA GLU A 305 41.93 19.42 -30.03
C GLU A 305 42.61 19.56 -31.39
N THR A 306 42.32 18.68 -32.35
CA THR A 306 42.28 19.04 -33.77
C THR A 306 41.64 17.91 -34.58
N ARG A 307 40.46 18.19 -35.14
CA ARG A 307 40.07 17.69 -36.46
C ARG A 307 38.91 18.52 -37.02
N THR A 308 39.29 19.41 -37.93
CA THR A 308 38.51 19.88 -39.08
C THR A 308 38.01 18.71 -39.92
#